data_AF-A0A9E5NRG7-F1
#
_entry.id   AF-A0A9E5NRG7-F1
#
_cell.length_a   1.000
_cell.length_b   1.000
_cell.length_c   1.000
_cell.angle_alpha   90.00
_cell.angle_beta   90.00
_cell.angle_gamma   90.00
#
_symmetry.space_group_name_H-M   'P 1'
#
loop_
_entity.id
_entity.type
_entity.pdbx_description
1 polymer ?
#
loop_
_entity_poly.entity_id
_entity_poly.type
_entity_poly.pdbx_seq_one_letter_code
_entity_poly.pdbx_strand_id
1 'polypeptide(L)'
;MNHSRRRLIFIGFLSWLSMLAVDFFLHGGLLASLYVQPTPFLLPPEDLFRLIPLGYSAALLSTVLLLWLMLRLGLSGWRRGLVFGLQLGALIGGAGALGLLSASTAGLDWLVGLFVAQTIQMGIAGGVAGSGLAGTRLRALLVKVAVLVFLLVAVTIALQSIGLAPAVRLGA
;
A
#
# COMPACT_ATOMS: atom_id res chain seq x y z
N MET A 1 4.43 -26.52 -3.14
CA MET A 1 4.48 -26.06 -4.54
C MET A 1 5.87 -25.50 -4.84
N ASN A 2 6.63 -26.11 -5.76
CA ASN A 2 7.97 -25.62 -6.12
C ASN A 2 7.85 -24.49 -7.16
N HIS A 3 7.87 -23.24 -6.70
CA HIS A 3 7.98 -22.08 -7.60
C HIS A 3 9.44 -21.76 -7.88
N SER A 4 9.76 -21.39 -9.13
CA SER A 4 11.10 -20.88 -9.43
C SER A 4 11.35 -19.55 -8.71
N ARG A 5 12.58 -19.33 -8.24
CA ARG A 5 12.96 -18.08 -7.55
C ARG A 5 12.64 -16.84 -8.38
N ARG A 6 12.91 -16.88 -9.68
CA ARG A 6 12.59 -15.79 -10.63
C ARG A 6 11.09 -15.44 -10.63
N ARG A 7 10.23 -16.46 -10.60
CA ARG A 7 8.78 -16.26 -10.54
C ARG A 7 8.36 -15.58 -9.23
N LEU A 8 8.91 -16.02 -8.10
CA LEU A 8 8.60 -15.44 -6.79
C LEU A 8 9.03 -13.98 -6.71
N ILE A 9 10.23 -13.65 -7.20
CA ILE A 9 10.71 -12.26 -7.29
C ILE A 9 9.75 -11.41 -8.12
N PHE A 10 9.31 -11.92 -9.28
CA PHE A 10 8.39 -11.16 -10.13
C PHE A 10 7.01 -10.99 -9.50
N ILE A 11 6.48 -12.01 -8.81
CA ILE A 11 5.24 -11.88 -8.03
C ILE A 11 5.39 -10.83 -6.93
N GLY A 12 6.51 -10.85 -6.20
CA GLY A 12 6.83 -9.86 -5.18
C GLY A 12 6.89 -8.45 -5.73
N PHE A 13 7.57 -8.26 -6.86
CA PHE A 13 7.60 -6.97 -7.55
C PHE A 13 6.20 -6.48 -7.94
N LEU A 14 5.35 -7.35 -8.52
CA LEU A 14 3.99 -6.98 -8.90
C LEU A 14 3.09 -6.67 -7.70
N SER A 15 3.21 -7.43 -6.61
CA SER A 15 2.49 -7.16 -5.37
C SER A 15 2.93 -5.83 -4.76
N TRP A 16 4.23 -5.57 -4.69
CA TRP A 16 4.77 -4.31 -4.19
C TRP A 16 4.32 -3.13 -5.04
N LEU A 17 4.42 -3.24 -6.37
CA LEU A 17 3.96 -2.20 -7.29
C LEU A 17 2.46 -1.92 -7.14
N SER A 18 1.64 -2.96 -6.90
CA SER A 18 0.21 -2.77 -6.62
C SER A 18 -0.05 -2.05 -5.30
N MET A 19 0.77 -2.30 -4.26
CA MET A 19 0.70 -1.53 -3.01
C MET A 19 1.05 -0.06 -3.25
N LEU A 20 2.12 0.23 -3.98
CA LEU A 20 2.52 1.61 -4.26
C LEU A 20 1.44 2.40 -5.01
N ALA A 21 0.77 1.76 -5.98
CA ALA A 21 -0.33 2.40 -6.70
C ALA A 21 -1.51 2.74 -5.77
N VAL A 22 -1.84 1.82 -4.86
CA VAL A 22 -2.89 2.03 -3.86
C VAL A 22 -2.48 3.09 -2.85
N ASP A 23 -1.24 3.05 -2.36
CA ASP A 23 -0.66 4.03 -1.45
C ASP A 23 -0.73 5.45 -2.05
N PHE A 24 -0.27 5.60 -3.29
CA PHE A 24 -0.33 6.87 -4.01
C PHE A 24 -1.76 7.41 -4.12
N PHE A 25 -2.73 6.54 -4.46
CA PHE A 25 -4.14 6.94 -4.55
C PHE A 25 -4.75 7.30 -3.20
N LEU A 26 -4.44 6.54 -2.15
CA LEU A 26 -4.97 6.79 -0.82
C LEU A 26 -4.35 8.06 -0.23
N HIS A 27 -3.03 8.16 -0.15
CA HIS A 27 -2.35 9.26 0.52
C HIS A 27 -2.22 10.52 -0.35
N GLY A 28 -2.01 10.36 -1.66
CA GLY A 28 -1.96 11.48 -2.61
C GLY A 28 -3.34 11.94 -3.10
N GLY A 29 -4.39 11.13 -2.89
CA GLY A 29 -5.76 11.42 -3.29
C GLY A 29 -6.71 11.51 -2.10
N LEU A 30 -7.30 10.39 -1.70
CA LEU A 30 -8.42 10.35 -0.74
C LEU A 30 -8.11 10.94 0.64
N LEU A 31 -6.88 10.75 1.11
CA LEU A 31 -6.40 11.15 2.44
C LEU A 31 -5.47 12.37 2.37
N ALA A 32 -5.32 13.00 1.19
CA ALA A 32 -4.38 14.10 0.99
C ALA A 32 -4.61 15.28 1.94
N SER A 33 -5.88 15.54 2.32
CA SER A 33 -6.23 16.59 3.27
C SER A 33 -5.61 16.39 4.66
N LEU A 34 -5.33 15.15 5.07
CA LEU A 34 -4.71 14.84 6.36
C LEU A 34 -3.24 15.25 6.42
N TYR A 35 -2.61 15.52 5.28
CA TYR A 35 -1.19 15.93 5.17
C TYR A 35 -0.99 17.43 5.05
N VAL A 36 -2.06 18.19 4.78
CA VAL A 36 -1.99 19.65 4.60
C VAL A 36 -2.34 20.40 5.89
N GLN A 37 -3.01 19.73 6.83
CA GLN A 37 -3.26 20.33 8.14
C GLN A 37 -1.95 20.43 8.93
N PRO A 38 -1.61 21.61 9.48
CA PRO A 38 -0.44 21.74 10.32
C PRO A 38 -0.63 20.92 11.60
N THR A 39 0.24 19.95 11.81
CA THR A 39 0.24 19.14 13.04
C THR A 39 1.66 19.07 13.62
N PRO A 40 1.81 19.03 14.95
CA PRO A 40 3.12 18.78 15.59
C PRO A 40 3.57 17.33 15.44
N PHE A 41 2.71 16.44 14.91
CA PHE A 41 3.00 15.02 14.72
C PHE A 41 3.73 14.75 13.40
N LEU A 42 3.30 15.38 12.31
CA LEU A 42 3.90 15.18 10.99
C LEU A 42 5.15 16.03 10.83
N LEU A 43 6.13 15.46 10.12
CA LEU A 43 7.28 16.21 9.64
C LEU A 43 6.84 17.29 8.64
N PRO A 44 7.65 18.34 8.43
CA PRO A 44 7.43 19.31 7.37
C PRO A 44 7.25 18.62 6.00
N PRO A 45 6.41 19.16 5.09
CA PRO A 45 6.09 18.51 3.82
C PRO A 45 7.31 18.16 2.95
N GLU A 46 8.34 18.99 2.98
CA GLU A 46 9.60 18.76 2.25
C GLU A 46 10.37 17.53 2.75
N ASP A 47 10.41 17.34 4.06
CA ASP A 47 11.09 16.20 4.66
C ASP A 47 10.26 14.92 4.51
N LEU A 48 8.93 15.01 4.60
CA LEU A 48 8.04 13.91 4.24
C LEU A 48 8.27 13.44 2.81
N PHE A 49 8.34 14.39 1.86
CA PHE A 49 8.56 14.07 0.45
C PHE A 49 9.90 13.36 0.22
N ARG A 50 10.97 13.83 0.90
CA ARG A 50 12.30 13.20 0.85
C ARG A 50 12.32 11.77 1.41
N LEU A 51 11.42 11.46 2.34
CA LEU A 51 11.35 10.16 3.01
C LEU A 51 10.36 9.18 2.36
N ILE A 52 9.65 9.58 1.30
CA ILE A 52 8.80 8.67 0.50
C ILE A 52 9.55 7.38 0.09
N PRO A 53 10.81 7.42 -0.40
CA PRO A 53 11.56 6.20 -0.74
C PRO A 53 11.72 5.22 0.44
N LEU A 54 11.82 5.74 1.67
CA LEU A 54 11.88 4.91 2.87
C LEU A 54 10.52 4.23 3.13
N GLY A 55 9.42 4.98 2.97
CA GLY A 55 8.07 4.42 3.02
C GLY A 55 7.85 3.30 2.00
N TYR A 56 8.32 3.48 0.76
CA TYR A 56 8.22 2.46 -0.28
C TYR A 56 9.10 1.24 0.00
N SER A 57 10.23 1.43 0.69
CA SER A 57 11.07 0.34 1.17
C SER A 57 10.38 -0.46 2.30
N ALA A 58 9.65 0.21 3.20
CA ALA A 58 8.83 -0.45 4.21
C ALA A 58 7.68 -1.26 3.58
N ALA A 59 7.06 -0.75 2.52
CA ALA A 59 6.06 -1.48 1.73
C ALA A 59 6.67 -2.72 1.04
N LEU A 60 7.92 -2.63 0.57
CA LEU A 60 8.65 -3.77 0.01
C LEU A 60 8.89 -4.85 1.07
N LEU A 61 9.36 -4.48 2.26
CA LEU A 61 9.55 -5.42 3.38
C LEU A 61 8.23 -6.10 3.78
N SER A 62 7.14 -5.34 3.83
CA SER A 62 5.82 -5.88 4.12
C SER A 62 5.32 -6.83 3.03
N THR A 63 5.62 -6.55 1.76
CA THR A 63 5.34 -7.47 0.64
C THR A 63 6.14 -8.77 0.75
N VAL A 64 7.42 -8.69 1.14
CA VAL A 64 8.27 -9.87 1.37
C VAL A 64 7.70 -10.70 2.52
N LEU A 65 7.32 -10.07 3.64
CA LEU A 65 6.70 -10.72 4.78
C LEU A 65 5.39 -11.43 4.37
N LEU A 66 4.51 -10.73 3.66
CA LEU A 66 3.25 -11.27 3.16
C LEU A 66 3.48 -12.51 2.29
N LEU A 67 4.36 -12.42 1.29
CA LEU A 67 4.66 -13.54 0.39
C LEU A 67 5.27 -14.72 1.14
N TRP A 68 6.19 -14.44 2.08
CA TRP A 68 6.79 -15.46 2.92
C TRP A 68 5.74 -16.19 3.75
N LEU A 69 4.84 -15.47 4.42
CA LEU A 69 3.73 -16.06 5.19
C LEU A 69 2.79 -16.87 4.29
N MET A 70 2.38 -16.33 3.15
CA MET A 70 1.50 -17.04 2.22
C MET A 70 2.12 -18.35 1.72
N LEU A 71 3.42 -18.35 1.41
CA LEU A 71 4.14 -19.57 1.02
C LEU A 71 4.19 -20.58 2.17
N ARG A 72 4.48 -20.13 3.39
CA ARG A 72 4.56 -21.00 4.58
C ARG A 72 3.21 -21.61 4.96
N LEU A 73 2.13 -20.86 4.76
CA LEU A 73 0.76 -21.28 5.06
C LEU A 73 0.07 -21.98 3.87
N GLY A 74 0.75 -22.13 2.73
CA GLY A 74 0.17 -22.76 1.53
C GLY A 74 -0.99 -21.97 0.91
N LEU A 75 -1.05 -20.66 1.13
CA LEU A 75 -2.11 -19.79 0.64
C LEU A 75 -1.90 -19.47 -0.85
N SER A 76 -2.89 -19.83 -1.66
CA SER A 76 -2.93 -19.54 -3.09
C SER A 76 -4.33 -19.16 -3.53
N GLY A 77 -4.42 -18.38 -4.60
CA GLY A 77 -5.66 -17.86 -5.19
C GLY A 77 -5.94 -16.44 -4.73
N TRP A 78 -6.53 -15.64 -5.63
CA TRP A 78 -6.74 -14.21 -5.41
C TRP A 78 -7.63 -13.91 -4.20
N ARG A 79 -8.70 -14.69 -3.97
CA ARG A 79 -9.62 -14.49 -2.85
C ARG A 79 -8.94 -14.75 -1.51
N ARG A 80 -8.26 -15.89 -1.39
CA ARG A 80 -7.53 -16.28 -0.16
C ARG A 80 -6.39 -15.30 0.11
N GLY A 81 -5.68 -14.89 -0.93
CA GLY A 81 -4.64 -13.87 -0.83
C GLY A 81 -5.18 -12.51 -0.39
N LEU A 82 -6.30 -12.05 -0.98
CA LEU A 82 -6.96 -10.80 -0.61
C LEU A 82 -7.39 -10.80 0.86
N VAL A 83 -8.12 -11.84 1.28
CA VAL A 83 -8.60 -11.96 2.67
C VAL A 83 -7.42 -12.00 3.65
N PHE A 84 -6.41 -12.82 3.36
CA PHE A 84 -5.22 -12.89 4.22
C PHE A 84 -4.45 -11.56 4.27
N GLY A 85 -4.31 -10.89 3.13
CA GLY A 85 -3.72 -9.56 3.04
C GLY A 85 -4.47 -8.53 3.87
N LEU A 86 -5.81 -8.51 3.80
CA LEU A 86 -6.65 -7.63 4.62
C LEU A 86 -6.46 -7.91 6.12
N GLN A 87 -6.46 -9.18 6.52
CA GLN A 87 -6.26 -9.58 7.92
C GLN A 87 -4.87 -9.16 8.43
N LEU A 88 -3.83 -9.41 7.66
CA LEU A 88 -2.45 -9.05 8.02
C LEU A 88 -2.27 -7.53 8.04
N GLY A 89 -2.85 -6.82 7.06
CA GLY A 89 -2.83 -5.37 6.98
C GLY A 89 -3.56 -4.72 8.16
N ALA A 90 -4.72 -5.25 8.55
CA ALA A 90 -5.46 -4.78 9.72
C ALA A 90 -4.67 -5.04 11.01
N LEU A 91 -4.00 -6.18 11.13
CA LEU A 91 -3.17 -6.47 12.31
C LEU A 91 -1.97 -5.52 12.41
N ILE A 92 -1.21 -5.36 11.33
CA ILE A 92 -0.03 -4.48 11.30
C ILE A 92 -0.44 -3.02 11.46
N GLY A 93 -1.42 -2.57 10.68
CA GLY A 93 -1.93 -1.20 10.72
C GLY A 93 -2.58 -0.88 12.06
N GLY A 94 -3.33 -1.82 12.64
CA GLY A 94 -3.96 -1.66 13.95
C GLY A 94 -2.94 -1.57 15.07
N ALA A 95 -1.95 -2.47 15.08
CA ALA A 95 -0.84 -2.39 16.03
C ALA A 95 -0.05 -1.08 15.90
N GLY A 96 0.23 -0.64 14.67
CA GLY A 96 0.91 0.63 14.39
C GLY A 96 0.09 1.84 14.86
N ALA A 97 -1.22 1.87 14.55
CA ALA A 97 -2.12 2.94 14.98
C ALA A 97 -2.25 2.99 16.50
N LEU A 98 -2.39 1.86 17.18
CA LEU A 98 -2.43 1.80 18.65
C LEU A 98 -1.09 2.24 19.28
N GLY A 99 0.03 1.82 18.69
CA GLY A 99 1.36 2.26 19.11
C GLY A 99 1.51 3.78 19.01
N LEU A 100 1.13 4.37 17.88
CA LEU A 100 1.15 5.81 17.68
C LEU A 100 0.16 6.55 18.58
N LEU A 101 -1.05 6.01 18.78
CA LEU A 101 -2.04 6.57 19.71
C LEU A 101 -1.48 6.65 21.13
N SER A 102 -0.68 5.67 21.55
CA SER A 102 -0.09 5.63 22.89
C SER A 102 1.13 6.53 23.08
N ALA A 103 1.84 6.86 21.99
CA ALA A 103 3.18 7.43 22.06
C ALA A 103 3.37 8.73 21.27
N SER A 104 2.32 9.26 20.63
CA SER A 104 2.40 10.44 19.77
C SER A 104 1.18 11.35 19.89
N THR A 105 1.26 12.51 19.26
CA THR A 105 0.18 13.52 19.19
C THR A 105 -0.69 13.35 17.93
N ALA A 106 -0.65 12.19 17.27
CA ALA A 106 -1.43 11.93 16.06
C ALA A 106 -2.94 12.00 16.31
N GLY A 107 -3.66 12.68 15.42
CA GLY A 107 -5.13 12.72 15.43
C GLY A 107 -5.77 11.37 15.11
N LEU A 108 -6.96 11.11 15.68
CA LEU A 108 -7.69 9.86 15.45
C LEU A 108 -8.06 9.66 13.98
N ASP A 109 -8.38 10.74 13.27
CA ASP A 109 -8.64 10.76 11.84
C ASP A 109 -7.43 10.29 11.02
N TRP A 110 -6.23 10.77 11.37
CA TRP A 110 -4.98 10.33 10.74
C TRP A 110 -4.68 8.86 11.04
N LEU A 111 -4.88 8.42 12.29
CA LEU A 111 -4.66 7.04 12.71
C LEU A 111 -5.64 6.06 12.03
N VAL A 112 -6.91 6.43 11.91
CA VAL A 112 -7.92 5.66 11.15
C VAL A 112 -7.55 5.62 9.68
N GLY A 113 -7.13 6.76 9.10
CA GLY A 113 -6.64 6.83 7.72
C GLY A 113 -5.47 5.88 7.46
N LEU A 114 -4.46 5.88 8.35
CA LEU A 114 -3.31 4.98 8.29
C LEU A 114 -3.75 3.50 8.39
N PHE A 115 -4.61 3.17 9.35
CA PHE A 115 -5.14 1.82 9.52
C PHE A 115 -5.86 1.31 8.26
N VAL A 116 -6.79 2.12 7.73
CA VAL A 116 -7.55 1.78 6.53
C VAL A 116 -6.62 1.62 5.34
N ALA A 117 -5.68 2.55 5.16
CA ALA A 117 -4.75 2.51 4.04
C ALA A 117 -3.87 1.26 4.09
N GLN A 118 -3.23 0.97 5.22
CA GLN A 118 -2.40 -0.22 5.39
C GLN A 118 -3.21 -1.51 5.13
N THR A 119 -4.45 -1.56 5.60
CA THR A 119 -5.35 -2.71 5.41
C THR A 119 -5.64 -2.95 3.93
N ILE A 120 -6.06 -1.91 3.20
CA ILE A 120 -6.41 -2.01 1.78
C ILE A 120 -5.17 -2.34 0.94
N GLN A 121 -4.05 -1.66 1.18
CA GLN A 121 -2.79 -1.91 0.47
C GLN A 121 -2.37 -3.37 0.59
N MET A 122 -2.36 -3.91 1.81
CA MET A 122 -1.97 -5.30 2.06
C MET A 122 -2.95 -6.29 1.46
N GLY A 123 -4.25 -5.98 1.48
CA GLY A 123 -5.29 -6.76 0.80
C GLY A 123 -5.04 -6.89 -0.70
N ILE A 124 -4.81 -5.77 -1.40
CA ILE A 124 -4.57 -5.78 -2.84
C ILE A 124 -3.27 -6.54 -3.17
N ALA A 125 -2.17 -6.28 -2.45
CA ALA A 125 -0.93 -7.04 -2.63
C ALA A 125 -1.14 -8.54 -2.41
N GLY A 126 -1.92 -8.92 -1.40
CA GLY A 126 -2.30 -10.30 -1.11
C GLY A 126 -3.06 -10.95 -2.25
N GLY A 127 -4.03 -10.23 -2.84
CA GLY A 127 -4.76 -10.70 -4.01
C GLY A 127 -3.86 -10.96 -5.23
N VAL A 128 -2.91 -10.05 -5.48
CA VAL A 128 -1.91 -10.19 -6.56
C VAL A 128 -0.96 -11.35 -6.27
N ALA A 129 -0.43 -11.43 -5.05
CA ALA A 129 0.47 -12.50 -4.60
C ALA A 129 -0.19 -13.87 -4.74
N GLY A 130 -1.40 -14.01 -4.17
CA GLY A 130 -2.19 -15.24 -4.22
C GLY A 130 -2.53 -15.67 -5.64
N SER A 131 -2.86 -14.71 -6.53
CA SER A 131 -3.06 -14.99 -7.96
C SER A 131 -1.80 -15.56 -8.63
N GLY A 132 -0.65 -14.94 -8.35
CA GLY A 132 0.64 -15.37 -8.88
C GLY A 132 1.04 -16.77 -8.39
N LEU A 133 0.86 -17.03 -7.09
CA LEU A 133 1.12 -18.32 -6.46
C LEU A 133 0.18 -19.43 -6.98
N ALA A 134 -1.08 -19.11 -7.29
CA ALA A 134 -2.02 -20.04 -7.92
C ALA A 134 -1.70 -20.42 -9.37
N GLY A 135 -0.63 -19.87 -9.96
CA GLY A 135 -0.20 -20.23 -11.31
C GLY A 135 -0.73 -19.32 -12.41
N THR A 136 -1.35 -18.18 -12.09
CA THR A 136 -1.76 -17.19 -13.11
C THR A 136 -0.58 -16.83 -14.03
N ARG A 137 -0.84 -16.66 -15.33
CA ARG A 137 0.19 -16.25 -16.30
C ARG A 137 0.75 -14.88 -15.91
N LEU A 138 2.08 -14.77 -15.78
CA LEU A 138 2.73 -13.53 -15.30
C LEU A 138 2.44 -12.32 -16.18
N ARG A 139 2.36 -12.51 -17.50
CA ARG A 139 1.98 -11.45 -18.45
C ARG A 139 0.57 -10.92 -18.20
N ALA A 140 -0.40 -11.80 -17.91
CA ALA A 140 -1.76 -11.37 -17.59
C ALA A 140 -1.82 -10.65 -16.25
N LEU A 141 -1.05 -11.10 -15.26
CA LEU A 141 -0.96 -10.44 -13.96
C LEU A 141 -0.29 -9.06 -14.08
N LEU A 142 0.78 -8.94 -14.85
CA LEU A 142 1.44 -7.66 -15.17
C LEU A 142 0.45 -6.68 -15.80
N VAL A 143 -0.31 -7.09 -16.81
CA VAL A 143 -1.29 -6.23 -17.47
C VAL A 143 -2.34 -5.75 -16.47
N LYS A 144 -2.88 -6.63 -15.61
CA LYS A 144 -3.85 -6.25 -14.58
C LYS A 144 -3.27 -5.23 -13.59
N VAL A 145 -2.04 -5.43 -13.14
CA VAL A 145 -1.36 -4.50 -12.24
C VAL A 145 -1.06 -3.17 -12.95
N ALA A 146 -0.62 -3.19 -14.20
CA ALA A 146 -0.38 -1.98 -14.98
C ALA A 146 -1.66 -1.17 -15.19
N VAL A 147 -2.78 -1.82 -15.50
CA VAL A 147 -4.11 -1.17 -15.61
C VAL A 147 -4.52 -0.57 -14.27
N LEU A 148 -4.36 -1.33 -13.16
CA LEU A 148 -4.63 -0.82 -11.82
C LEU A 148 -3.80 0.43 -11.50
N VAL A 149 -2.49 0.38 -11.75
CA VAL A 149 -1.57 1.53 -11.56
C VAL A 149 -2.06 2.73 -12.36
N PHE A 150 -2.30 2.54 -13.66
CA PHE A 150 -2.74 3.63 -14.53
C PHE A 150 -4.04 4.26 -14.05
N LEU A 151 -5.05 3.44 -13.71
CA LEU A 151 -6.34 3.93 -13.23
C LEU A 151 -6.20 4.70 -11.91
N LEU A 152 -5.47 4.17 -10.95
CA LEU A 152 -5.28 4.83 -9.65
C LEU A 152 -4.52 6.15 -9.77
N VAL A 153 -3.47 6.20 -10.59
CA VAL A 153 -2.76 7.44 -10.88
C VAL A 153 -3.67 8.45 -11.58
N ALA A 154 -4.40 8.03 -12.62
CA ALA A 154 -5.30 8.91 -13.36
C ALA A 154 -6.42 9.48 -12.47
N VAL A 155 -7.03 8.65 -11.61
CA VAL A 155 -8.04 9.10 -10.65
C VAL A 155 -7.45 10.06 -9.63
N THR A 156 -6.24 9.80 -9.13
CA THR A 156 -5.55 10.70 -8.18
C THR A 156 -5.32 12.08 -8.81
N ILE A 157 -4.79 12.12 -10.03
CA ILE A 157 -4.58 13.37 -10.77
C ILE A 157 -5.92 14.08 -11.01
N ALA A 158 -6.98 13.35 -11.38
CA ALA A 158 -8.30 13.92 -11.57
C ALA A 158 -8.82 14.56 -10.28
N LEU A 159 -8.74 13.86 -9.13
CA LEU A 159 -9.15 14.38 -7.82
C LEU A 159 -8.39 15.65 -7.43
N GLN A 160 -7.08 15.70 -7.70
CA GLN A 160 -6.27 16.90 -7.47
C GLN A 160 -6.67 18.05 -8.39
N SER A 161 -6.95 17.74 -9.67
CA SER A 161 -7.29 18.75 -10.69
C SER A 161 -8.63 19.44 -10.43
N ILE A 162 -9.61 18.71 -9.85
CA ILE A 162 -10.92 19.26 -9.49
C ILE A 162 -10.97 19.84 -8.06
N GLY A 163 -9.85 19.85 -7.35
CA GLY A 163 -9.74 20.42 -6.00
C GLY A 163 -10.33 19.56 -4.88
N LEU A 164 -10.70 18.31 -5.16
CA LEU A 164 -11.18 17.38 -4.12
C LEU A 164 -10.04 16.77 -3.29
N ALA A 165 -8.82 16.75 -3.82
CA ALA A 165 -7.61 16.36 -3.10
C ALA A 165 -6.60 17.53 -3.13
N PRO A 166 -6.23 18.12 -1.98
CA PRO A 166 -5.29 19.22 -1.98
C PRO A 166 -3.89 18.72 -2.38
N ALA A 167 -3.28 19.41 -3.34
CA ALA A 167 -1.89 19.15 -3.72
C ALA A 167 -0.95 19.75 -2.69
N VAL A 168 -0.03 18.94 -2.16
CA VAL A 168 1.05 19.42 -1.29
C VAL A 168 1.95 20.34 -2.11
N ARG A 169 2.03 21.62 -1.70
CA ARG A 169 2.96 22.57 -2.30
C ARG A 169 4.28 22.47 -1.56
N LEU A 170 5.30 21.97 -2.24
CA LEU A 170 6.68 22.12 -1.78
C LEU A 170 7.05 23.60 -1.95
N GLY A 171 7.64 24.21 -0.93
CA GLY A 171 8.06 25.61 -0.98
C GLY A 171 8.94 25.88 -2.21
N ALA A 172 8.75 27.04 -2.83
CA ALA A 172 9.61 27.55 -3.91
C ALA A 172 11.02 27.85 -3.42
#